data_AF-A0A4W5PR27-F1
#
_entry.id   AF-A0A4W5PR27-F1
#
_cell.length_a   1.000
_cell.length_b   1.000
_cell.length_c   1.000
_cell.angle_alpha   90.00
_cell.angle_beta   90.00
_cell.angle_gamma   90.00
#
_symmetry.space_group_name_H-M   'P 1'
#
loop_
_entity.id
_entity.type
_entity.pdbx_description
1 polymer ?
#
loop_
_entity_poly.entity_id
_entity_poly.type
_entity_poly.pdbx_seq_one_letter_code
_entity_poly.pdbx_strand_id
1 'polypeptide(L)'
;MFSTEHNPRQSFQEELNDAVGFSRVIHAISKSGKLVVGHNMLLDVMHTIHQFYCVLPEDLNDFKEVTQCVFPRLLDTKLMATTQPFKELINITSLAELQKQLRESPFKSPKVVTAEGFPSYDTAQEQLHEAGYDAYITGLCFISMANYLGTFLTPPRAHIPSQSKLIQPFVNK
;
A
#
# COMPACT_ATOMS: atom_id res chain seq x y z
N MET A 1 -43.83 -5.72 -31.44
CA MET A 1 -43.21 -6.73 -30.56
C MET A 1 -41.77 -6.86 -31.01
N PHE A 2 -40.86 -6.04 -30.46
CA PHE A 2 -39.45 -6.08 -30.82
C PHE A 2 -38.77 -7.04 -29.84
N SER A 3 -38.52 -8.26 -30.30
CA SER A 3 -37.65 -9.19 -29.60
C SER A 3 -36.24 -8.63 -29.65
N THR A 4 -35.72 -8.19 -28.51
CA THR A 4 -34.30 -7.90 -28.34
C THR A 4 -33.53 -9.19 -28.55
N GLU A 5 -32.83 -9.32 -29.67
CA GLU A 5 -31.84 -10.37 -29.88
C GLU A 5 -30.77 -10.22 -28.78
N HIS A 6 -30.80 -11.13 -27.81
CA HIS A 6 -29.78 -11.21 -26.77
C HIS A 6 -28.51 -11.75 -27.43
N ASN A 7 -27.54 -10.86 -27.69
CA ASN A 7 -26.30 -11.20 -28.38
C ASN A 7 -25.44 -12.11 -27.47
N PRO A 8 -25.32 -13.42 -27.76
CA PRO A 8 -24.72 -14.39 -26.83
C PRO A 8 -23.24 -14.11 -26.56
N ARG A 9 -22.56 -13.39 -27.47
CA ARG A 9 -21.16 -12.98 -27.29
C ARG A 9 -21.02 -11.86 -26.26
N GLN A 10 -22.00 -10.95 -26.17
CA GLN A 10 -21.99 -9.88 -25.18
C GLN A 10 -22.30 -10.44 -23.78
N SER A 11 -23.31 -11.31 -23.64
CA SER A 11 -23.61 -11.93 -22.33
C SER A 11 -22.46 -12.81 -21.84
N PHE A 12 -21.81 -13.57 -22.72
CA PHE A 12 -20.63 -14.37 -22.36
C PHE A 12 -19.42 -13.51 -21.97
N GLN A 13 -19.23 -12.34 -22.61
CA GLN A 13 -18.18 -11.40 -22.23
C GLN A 13 -18.48 -10.73 -20.88
N GLU A 14 -19.73 -10.42 -20.58
CA GLU A 14 -20.17 -9.90 -19.28
C GLU A 14 -19.98 -10.96 -18.19
N GLU A 15 -20.40 -12.21 -18.43
CA GLU A 15 -20.18 -13.34 -17.51
C GLU A 15 -18.69 -13.59 -17.23
N LEU A 16 -17.85 -13.54 -18.26
CA LEU A 16 -16.39 -13.65 -18.08
C LEU A 16 -15.82 -12.47 -17.28
N ASN A 17 -16.29 -11.25 -17.53
CA ASN A 17 -15.84 -10.06 -16.81
C ASN A 17 -16.26 -10.07 -15.34
N ASP A 18 -17.46 -10.60 -15.05
CA ASP A 18 -17.97 -10.79 -13.70
C ASP A 18 -17.23 -11.94 -12.99
N ALA A 19 -16.86 -13.00 -13.72
CA ALA A 19 -16.08 -14.11 -13.18
C ALA A 19 -14.67 -13.71 -12.71
N VAL A 20 -14.06 -12.67 -13.31
CA VAL A 20 -12.76 -12.13 -12.84
C VAL A 20 -12.93 -11.32 -11.54
N GLY A 21 -14.11 -10.72 -11.29
CA GLY A 21 -14.47 -10.08 -10.03
C GLY A 21 -13.42 -9.11 -9.48
N PHE A 22 -13.00 -9.32 -8.23
CA PHE A 22 -12.05 -8.46 -7.51
C PHE A 22 -10.64 -8.46 -8.11
N SER A 23 -10.26 -9.50 -8.87
CA SER A 23 -8.96 -9.54 -9.53
C SER A 23 -8.78 -8.33 -10.47
N ARG A 24 -9.85 -7.76 -11.02
CA ARG A 24 -9.79 -6.51 -11.83
C ARG A 24 -9.13 -5.35 -11.08
N VAL A 25 -9.38 -5.23 -9.78
CA VAL A 25 -8.78 -4.20 -8.92
C VAL A 25 -7.27 -4.45 -8.77
N ILE A 26 -6.88 -5.69 -8.50
CA ILE A 26 -5.47 -6.08 -8.39
C ILE A 26 -4.71 -5.84 -9.70
N HIS A 27 -5.32 -6.20 -10.83
CA HIS A 27 -4.75 -5.91 -12.16
C HIS A 27 -4.62 -4.40 -12.42
N ALA A 28 -5.57 -3.58 -11.97
CA ALA A 28 -5.49 -2.13 -12.10
C ALA A 28 -4.36 -1.54 -11.24
N ILE A 29 -4.19 -2.02 -10.01
CA ILE A 29 -3.08 -1.64 -9.12
C ILE A 29 -1.74 -2.02 -9.77
N SER A 30 -1.61 -3.27 -10.24
CA SER A 30 -0.42 -3.77 -10.93
C SER A 30 -0.05 -2.91 -12.14
N LYS A 31 -1.00 -2.69 -13.06
CA LYS A 31 -0.81 -1.88 -14.28
C LYS A 31 -0.46 -0.42 -13.99
N SER A 32 -0.84 0.11 -12.82
CA SER A 32 -0.56 1.51 -12.48
C SER A 32 0.93 1.77 -12.26
N GLY A 33 1.72 0.76 -11.89
CA GLY A 33 3.15 0.90 -11.54
C GLY A 33 3.41 1.83 -10.34
N LYS A 34 2.37 2.23 -9.61
CA LYS A 34 2.48 3.11 -8.44
C LYS A 34 3.04 2.33 -7.25
N LEU A 35 3.60 3.07 -6.30
CA LEU A 35 4.08 2.49 -5.04
C LEU A 35 2.88 1.94 -4.25
N VAL A 36 2.96 0.66 -3.87
CA VAL A 36 2.05 0.00 -2.95
C VAL A 36 2.75 -0.09 -1.59
N VAL A 37 2.08 0.42 -0.56
CA VAL A 37 2.63 0.49 0.80
C VAL A 37 1.84 -0.44 1.69
N GLY A 38 2.55 -1.24 2.49
CA GLY A 38 1.96 -2.11 3.51
C GLY A 38 2.73 -2.05 4.83
N HIS A 39 2.29 -2.82 5.81
CA HIS A 39 2.95 -2.94 7.10
C HIS A 39 3.05 -4.41 7.49
N ASN A 40 4.27 -4.95 7.57
CA ASN A 40 4.47 -6.39 7.77
C ASN A 40 3.77 -7.24 6.70
N MET A 41 3.91 -6.85 5.43
CA MET A 41 2.97 -7.17 4.36
C MET A 41 3.27 -8.46 3.60
N LEU A 42 4.16 -9.32 4.10
CA LEU A 42 4.54 -10.56 3.42
C LEU A 42 3.32 -11.45 3.15
N LEU A 43 2.50 -11.68 4.17
CA LEU A 43 1.29 -12.51 4.04
C LEU A 43 0.23 -11.84 3.17
N ASP A 44 0.09 -10.51 3.25
CA ASP A 44 -0.83 -9.76 2.39
C ASP A 44 -0.48 -9.95 0.91
N VAL A 45 0.81 -9.85 0.57
CA VAL A 45 1.32 -10.06 -0.79
C VAL A 45 1.11 -11.52 -1.22
N MET A 46 1.48 -12.49 -0.37
CA MET A 46 1.30 -13.91 -0.67
C MET A 46 -0.15 -14.26 -0.94
N HIS A 47 -1.07 -13.86 -0.07
CA HIS A 47 -2.49 -14.15 -0.24
C HIS A 47 -3.09 -13.42 -1.44
N THR A 48 -2.68 -12.17 -1.69
CA THR A 48 -3.18 -11.41 -2.84
C THR A 48 -2.76 -12.06 -4.16
N ILE A 49 -1.50 -12.50 -4.27
CA ILE A 49 -1.02 -13.22 -5.46
C ILE A 49 -1.74 -14.56 -5.60
N HIS A 50 -1.82 -15.33 -4.51
CA HIS A 50 -2.42 -16.66 -4.52
C HIS A 50 -3.89 -16.65 -4.97
N GLN A 51 -4.66 -15.68 -4.47
CA GLN A 51 -6.10 -15.63 -4.69
C GLN A 51 -6.48 -14.92 -5.99
N PHE A 52 -5.72 -13.92 -6.44
CA PHE A 52 -6.15 -13.02 -7.51
C PHE A 52 -5.24 -13.03 -8.76
N TYR A 53 -4.11 -13.73 -8.72
CA TYR A 53 -3.16 -13.77 -9.83
C TYR A 53 -2.80 -15.20 -10.25
N CYS A 54 -2.11 -15.97 -9.40
CA CYS A 54 -1.75 -17.35 -9.69
C CYS A 54 -1.47 -18.13 -8.40
N VAL A 55 -1.49 -19.47 -8.49
CA VAL A 55 -1.00 -20.33 -7.39
C VAL A 55 0.43 -19.92 -7.05
N LEU A 56 0.77 -19.94 -5.75
CA LEU A 56 2.10 -19.53 -5.32
C LEU A 56 3.12 -20.56 -5.84
N PRO A 57 4.23 -20.10 -6.45
CA PRO A 57 5.28 -21.01 -6.86
C PRO A 57 5.97 -21.62 -5.64
N GLU A 58 6.56 -22.79 -5.83
CA GLU A 58 7.25 -23.53 -4.76
C GLU A 58 8.63 -22.91 -4.43
N ASP A 59 9.29 -22.30 -5.43
CA ASP A 59 10.59 -21.65 -5.26
C ASP A 59 10.45 -20.16 -4.87
N LEU A 60 11.34 -19.73 -3.97
CA LEU A 60 11.35 -18.35 -3.49
C LEU A 60 11.72 -17.33 -4.58
N ASN A 61 12.60 -17.68 -5.54
CA ASN A 61 12.98 -16.76 -6.60
C ASN A 61 11.82 -16.57 -7.58
N ASP A 62 11.14 -17.64 -7.94
CA ASP A 62 9.92 -17.57 -8.76
C ASP A 62 8.85 -16.71 -8.05
N PHE A 63 8.69 -16.87 -6.73
CA PHE A 63 7.77 -16.02 -5.96
C PHE A 63 8.14 -14.53 -6.02
N LYS A 64 9.45 -14.21 -5.95
CA LYS A 64 9.93 -12.83 -6.09
C LYS A 64 9.68 -12.28 -7.48
N GLU A 65 9.89 -13.08 -8.53
CA GLU A 65 9.61 -12.67 -9.91
C GLU A 65 8.13 -12.37 -10.12
N VAL A 66 7.25 -13.27 -9.65
CA VAL A 66 5.79 -13.06 -9.68
C VAL A 66 5.41 -11.81 -8.89
N THR A 67 5.98 -11.63 -7.69
CA THR A 67 5.72 -10.46 -6.86
C THR A 67 6.11 -9.16 -7.57
N GLN A 68 7.25 -9.11 -8.24
CA GLN A 68 7.68 -7.92 -8.98
C GLN A 68 6.82 -7.64 -10.22
N CYS A 69 6.26 -8.67 -10.86
CA CYS A 69 5.28 -8.51 -11.93
C CYS A 69 3.95 -7.92 -11.41
N VAL A 70 3.46 -8.43 -10.28
CA VAL A 70 2.17 -7.99 -9.71
C VAL A 70 2.29 -6.63 -9.04
N PHE A 71 3.32 -6.43 -8.21
CA PHE A 71 3.59 -5.20 -7.48
C PHE A 71 5.01 -4.71 -7.77
N PRO A 72 5.22 -3.92 -8.85
CA PRO A 72 6.55 -3.49 -9.26
C PRO A 72 7.29 -2.65 -8.21
N ARG A 73 6.52 -2.00 -7.31
CA ARG A 73 7.05 -1.12 -6.26
C ARG A 73 6.28 -1.37 -4.97
N LEU A 74 6.88 -2.13 -4.07
CA LEU A 74 6.42 -2.39 -2.71
C LEU A 74 7.25 -1.60 -1.70
N LEU A 75 6.63 -1.18 -0.60
CA LEU A 75 7.32 -0.68 0.57
C LEU A 75 6.62 -1.15 1.84
N ASP A 76 7.38 -1.82 2.70
CA ASP A 76 6.92 -2.24 4.01
C ASP A 76 7.33 -1.21 5.08
N THR A 77 6.35 -0.58 5.72
CA THR A 77 6.57 0.45 6.73
C THR A 77 7.21 -0.09 8.01
N LYS A 78 6.98 -1.36 8.36
CA LYS A 78 7.65 -2.00 9.50
C LYS A 78 9.13 -2.18 9.21
N LEU A 79 9.46 -2.61 7.99
CA LEU A 79 10.86 -2.73 7.56
C LEU A 79 11.52 -1.35 7.44
N MET A 80 10.83 -0.36 6.88
CA MET A 80 11.31 1.02 6.82
C MET A 80 11.64 1.57 8.22
N ALA A 81 10.73 1.38 9.20
CA ALA A 81 10.92 1.82 10.57
C ALA A 81 12.07 1.12 11.30
N THR A 82 12.43 -0.11 10.89
CA THR A 82 13.56 -0.87 11.48
C THR A 82 14.88 -0.70 10.74
N THR A 83 14.90 0.13 9.69
CA THR A 83 16.08 0.44 8.89
C THR A 83 16.61 1.83 9.26
N GLN A 84 17.92 2.06 9.11
CA GLN A 84 18.49 3.39 9.33
C GLN A 84 17.88 4.42 8.35
N PRO A 85 17.59 5.66 8.79
CA PRO A 85 17.91 6.25 10.09
C PRO A 85 16.85 5.99 11.19
N PHE A 86 15.74 5.32 10.88
CA PHE A 86 14.59 5.18 11.77
C PHE A 86 14.84 4.22 12.94
N LYS A 87 15.71 3.23 12.74
CA LYS A 87 16.06 2.23 13.77
C LYS A 87 16.53 2.85 15.10
N GLU A 88 17.15 4.03 15.06
CA GLU A 88 17.62 4.75 16.25
C GLU A 88 16.55 5.62 16.91
N LEU A 89 15.45 5.90 16.19
CA LEU A 89 14.41 6.85 16.59
C LEU A 89 13.09 6.16 16.95
N ILE A 90 12.88 4.93 16.46
CA ILE A 90 11.64 4.17 16.61
C ILE A 90 11.96 2.86 17.33
N ASN A 91 11.35 2.68 18.51
CA ASN A 91 11.61 1.52 19.36
C ASN A 91 10.59 0.40 19.14
N ILE A 92 9.33 0.77 18.92
CA ILE A 92 8.22 -0.18 18.75
C ILE A 92 7.64 -0.02 17.35
N THR A 93 7.49 -1.13 16.62
CA THR A 93 7.08 -1.11 15.21
C THR A 93 5.80 -1.88 14.95
N SER A 94 4.95 -2.11 15.97
CA SER A 94 3.54 -2.44 15.73
C SER A 94 2.84 -1.21 15.15
N LEU A 95 1.86 -1.40 14.26
CA LEU A 95 1.27 -0.28 13.50
C LEU A 95 0.71 0.84 14.41
N ALA A 96 -0.01 0.47 15.47
CA ALA A 96 -0.59 1.42 16.42
C ALA A 96 0.49 2.25 17.15
N GLU A 97 1.52 1.60 17.71
CA GLU A 97 2.61 2.29 18.40
C GLU A 97 3.53 3.05 17.45
N LEU A 98 3.71 2.56 16.22
CA LEU A 98 4.44 3.24 15.16
C LEU A 98 3.73 4.56 14.81
N GLN A 99 2.42 4.52 14.60
CA GLN A 99 1.63 5.73 14.34
C GLN A 99 1.76 6.74 15.48
N LYS A 100 1.69 6.28 16.74
CA LYS A 100 1.82 7.13 17.91
C LYS A 100 3.18 7.83 17.97
N GLN A 101 4.27 7.08 17.83
CA GLN A 101 5.64 7.64 17.82
C GLN A 101 5.85 8.63 16.67
N LEU A 102 5.27 8.37 15.49
CA LEU A 102 5.40 9.23 14.31
C LEU A 102 4.58 10.54 14.39
N ARG A 103 3.80 10.74 15.44
CA ARG A 103 3.13 12.02 15.76
C ARG A 103 4.02 12.95 16.60
N GLU A 104 5.09 12.43 17.20
CA GLU A 104 5.99 13.13 18.11
C GLU A 104 7.30 13.56 17.44
N SER A 105 8.04 14.47 18.09
CA SER A 105 9.36 14.91 17.61
C SER A 105 10.34 13.75 17.54
N PRO A 106 11.17 13.62 16.48
CA PRO A 106 11.43 14.61 15.43
C PRO A 106 10.50 14.53 14.22
N PHE A 107 9.50 13.65 14.25
CA PHE A 107 8.51 13.49 13.19
C PHE A 107 7.42 14.55 13.27
N LYS A 108 6.57 14.60 12.23
CA LYS A 108 5.42 15.50 12.17
C LYS A 108 4.25 14.77 11.55
N SER A 109 3.09 14.86 12.19
CA SER A 109 1.84 14.36 11.63
C SER A 109 1.55 15.00 10.27
N PRO A 110 1.31 14.21 9.22
CA PRO A 110 0.97 14.73 7.90
C PRO A 110 -0.43 15.35 7.94
N LYS A 111 -0.61 16.42 7.16
CA LYS A 111 -1.94 16.99 6.91
C LYS A 111 -2.62 16.16 5.84
N VAL A 112 -3.71 15.48 6.20
CA VAL A 112 -4.52 14.66 5.28
C VAL A 112 -5.95 15.15 5.33
N VAL A 113 -6.59 15.18 4.16
CA VAL A 113 -7.98 15.61 3.98
C VAL A 113 -8.68 14.51 3.19
N THR A 114 -9.84 14.08 3.67
CA THR A 114 -10.69 13.13 2.93
C THR A 114 -11.32 13.83 1.74
N ALA A 115 -11.33 13.17 0.59
CA ALA A 115 -11.96 13.69 -0.61
C ALA A 115 -13.47 13.91 -0.39
N GLU A 116 -14.03 14.92 -1.05
CA GLU A 116 -15.45 15.25 -0.97
C GLU A 116 -16.31 14.04 -1.39
N GLY A 117 -17.35 13.75 -0.60
CA GLY A 117 -18.26 12.63 -0.84
C GLY A 117 -17.77 11.26 -0.36
N PHE A 118 -16.58 11.16 0.24
CA PHE A 118 -16.05 9.91 0.79
C PHE A 118 -16.11 9.86 2.32
N PRO A 119 -16.27 8.67 2.92
CA PRO A 119 -16.21 8.51 4.36
C PRO A 119 -14.80 8.81 4.90
N SER A 120 -14.73 9.48 6.06
CA SER A 120 -13.47 9.80 6.73
C SER A 120 -13.27 8.93 7.97
N TYR A 121 -12.02 8.59 8.27
CA TYR A 121 -11.67 8.01 9.56
C TYR A 121 -11.35 9.09 10.58
N ASP A 122 -11.91 8.95 11.78
CA ASP A 122 -11.41 9.68 12.95
C ASP A 122 -10.23 8.91 13.55
N THR A 123 -9.09 9.58 13.67
CA THR A 123 -7.85 9.00 14.23
C THR A 123 -7.62 9.39 15.69
N ALA A 124 -8.60 10.05 16.32
CA ALA A 124 -8.60 10.42 17.73
C ALA A 124 -9.13 9.30 18.63
N GLN A 125 -9.90 8.35 18.09
CA GLN A 125 -10.42 7.19 18.81
C GLN A 125 -9.81 5.91 18.23
N GLU A 126 -9.47 4.95 19.09
CA GLU A 126 -9.16 3.58 18.69
C GLU A 126 -10.40 3.02 17.98
N GLN A 127 -10.30 2.86 16.67
CA GLN A 127 -11.32 2.20 15.87
C GLN A 127 -11.14 0.68 15.97
N LEU A 128 -12.22 -0.06 15.72
CA LEU A 128 -12.14 -1.50 15.49
C LEU A 128 -11.19 -1.76 14.30
N HIS A 129 -10.27 -2.71 14.46
CA HIS A 129 -9.29 -3.08 13.43
C HIS A 129 -10.00 -3.55 12.16
N GLU A 130 -10.00 -2.71 11.12
CA GLU A 130 -10.45 -3.08 9.77
C GLU A 130 -9.37 -2.77 8.73
N ALA A 131 -9.34 -3.54 7.64
CA ALA A 131 -8.29 -3.44 6.64
C ALA A 131 -8.16 -2.04 6.01
N GLY A 132 -9.28 -1.34 5.81
CA GLY A 132 -9.29 0.03 5.26
C GLY A 132 -8.64 1.04 6.21
N TYR A 133 -8.94 0.94 7.51
CA TYR A 133 -8.35 1.78 8.54
C TYR A 133 -6.85 1.50 8.70
N ASP A 134 -6.45 0.23 8.76
CA ASP A 134 -5.04 -0.14 8.89
C ASP A 134 -4.22 0.29 7.65
N ALA A 135 -4.79 0.19 6.45
CA ALA A 135 -4.17 0.72 5.23
C ALA A 135 -4.03 2.26 5.27
N TYR A 136 -5.04 2.96 5.78
CA TYR A 136 -4.99 4.40 5.96
C TYR A 136 -3.88 4.82 6.96
N ILE A 137 -3.83 4.18 8.14
CA ILE A 137 -2.79 4.43 9.14
C ILE A 137 -1.39 4.08 8.62
N THR A 138 -1.26 2.98 7.88
CA THR A 138 -0.01 2.60 7.20
C THR A 138 0.45 3.70 6.25
N GLY A 139 -0.46 4.28 5.47
CA GLY A 139 -0.19 5.42 4.59
C GLY A 139 0.32 6.64 5.36
N LEU A 140 -0.31 6.98 6.50
CA LEU A 140 0.15 8.08 7.36
C LEU A 140 1.57 7.83 7.88
N CYS A 141 1.86 6.61 8.35
CA CYS A 141 3.18 6.24 8.84
C CYS A 141 4.25 6.41 7.76
N PHE A 142 3.98 5.93 6.55
CA PHE A 142 4.86 6.13 5.40
C PHE A 142 5.12 7.61 5.10
N ILE A 143 4.07 8.44 5.06
CA ILE A 143 4.23 9.88 4.76
C ILE A 143 5.07 10.57 5.84
N SER A 144 4.82 10.28 7.13
CA SER A 144 5.62 10.83 8.24
C SER A 144 7.11 10.48 8.10
N MET A 145 7.42 9.22 7.86
CA MET A 145 8.80 8.75 7.70
C MET A 145 9.45 9.33 6.43
N ALA A 146 8.73 9.36 5.31
CA ALA A 146 9.21 9.94 4.06
C ALA A 146 9.56 11.43 4.22
N ASN A 147 8.69 12.20 4.88
CA ASN A 147 8.92 13.62 5.12
C ASN A 147 10.08 13.87 6.08
N TYR A 148 10.28 13.00 7.07
CA TYR A 148 11.46 13.05 7.94
C TYR A 148 12.77 12.92 7.15
N LEU A 149 12.83 12.04 6.14
CA LEU A 149 14.02 11.95 5.28
C LEU A 149 14.31 13.26 4.53
N GLY A 150 13.30 14.09 4.28
CA GLY A 150 13.46 15.40 3.67
C GLY A 150 14.22 16.41 4.52
N THR A 151 14.36 16.16 5.83
CA THR A 151 15.15 16.99 6.74
C THR A 151 16.66 16.88 6.50
N PHE A 152 17.13 15.78 5.91
CA PHE A 152 18.53 15.56 5.55
C PHE A 152 18.94 16.27 4.24
N LEU A 153 17.98 16.84 3.50
CA LEU A 153 18.27 17.59 2.28
C LEU A 153 18.78 19.00 2.61
N THR A 154 19.55 19.58 1.70
CA THR A 154 19.97 20.99 1.76
C THR A 154 19.50 21.73 0.49
N PRO A 155 18.53 22.65 0.58
CA PRO A 155 17.73 22.98 1.77
C PRO A 155 16.76 21.84 2.15
N PRO A 156 16.32 21.77 3.43
CA PRO A 156 15.35 20.78 3.88
C PRO A 156 14.02 20.89 3.12
N ARG A 157 13.37 19.76 2.88
CA ARG A 157 12.04 19.69 2.25
C ARG A 157 11.03 19.06 3.18
N ALA A 158 9.92 19.77 3.41
CA ALA A 158 8.86 19.30 4.28
C ALA A 158 8.02 18.16 3.68
N HIS A 159 7.97 18.06 2.35
CA HIS A 159 7.19 17.06 1.64
C HIS A 159 8.06 16.27 0.66
N ILE A 160 8.10 14.95 0.81
CA ILE A 160 8.87 14.04 -0.03
C ILE A 160 7.92 13.19 -0.89
N PRO A 161 7.97 13.31 -2.23
CA PRO A 161 7.18 12.46 -3.13
C PRO A 161 7.56 10.97 -3.01
N SER A 162 6.59 10.07 -3.24
CA SER A 162 6.82 8.61 -3.21
C SER A 162 7.74 8.10 -4.34
N GLN A 163 8.01 8.92 -5.36
CA GLN A 163 8.99 8.66 -6.42
C GLN A 163 10.40 9.21 -6.07
N SER A 164 10.58 9.82 -4.90
CA SER A 164 11.86 10.41 -4.50
C SER A 164 12.95 9.34 -4.39
N LYS A 165 14.17 9.70 -4.79
CA LYS A 165 15.37 8.86 -4.62
C LYS A 165 15.66 8.53 -3.15
N LEU A 166 15.17 9.36 -2.21
CA LEU A 166 15.28 9.09 -0.77
C LEU A 166 14.50 7.83 -0.35
N ILE A 167 13.43 7.47 -1.08
CA ILE A 167 12.58 6.32 -0.77
C ILE A 167 13.12 5.04 -1.40
N GLN A 168 13.88 5.16 -2.49
CA GLN A 168 14.35 4.01 -3.27
C GLN A 168 15.07 2.90 -2.47
N PRO A 169 15.90 3.21 -1.45
CA PRO A 169 16.53 2.16 -0.63
C PRO A 169 15.56 1.23 0.10
N PHE A 170 14.31 1.67 0.32
CA PHE A 170 13.27 0.94 1.04
C PHE A 170 12.30 0.20 0.11
N VAL A 171 12.44 0.34 -1.21
CA VAL A 171 11.52 -0.26 -2.19
C VAL A 171 11.94 -1.70 -2.50
N ASN A 172 10.94 -2.60 -2.57
CA ASN A 172 11.08 -4.03 -2.89
C ASN A 172 12.08 -4.76 -1.96
N LYS A 173 11.90 -4.58 -0.66
CA LYS A 173 12.72 -5.16 0.40
C LYS A 173 11.94 -6.18 1.20
#